data_AF-Q873R0-F1
#
_entry.id   AF-Q873R0-F1
#
_cell.length_a   1.000
_cell.length_b   1.000
_cell.length_c   1.000
_cell.angle_alpha   90.00
_cell.angle_beta   90.00
_cell.angle_gamma   90.00
#
_symmetry.space_group_name_H-M   'P 1'
#
loop_
_entity.id
_entity.type
_entity.pdbx_description
1 polymer ?
#
loop_
_entity_poly.entity_id
_entity_poly.type
_entity_poly.pdbx_seq_one_letter_code
_entity_poly.pdbx_strand_id
1 'polypeptide(L)'
;MDFRAYVETLEADDDLVQINDECDPHLEVGAIIRKVVENDAKAPLFNNVKGRDVNGLWRILGAPNSLRSNLKQRYGRLARHLGLPPDSSMKTILDKMVAAKTTTPIPPKVVETGPCKEFRLTPNQFDLTKLPAPLLHQSDGGKYIQTYGMHIVQSPDGKWTNWSIARAMVHDRNHLVGLVMPPQHIGQIHEMWKKEGHDMPWALAFGVPPAAIMASSMPLPDGLSEAEYIGSLVGTPLEVAKCETNGLYVPANSEIVFEGTCSIAETAPEGPFGEMHGRVCPLMPMLNSGMLDQSTNLSLAMCSPVTPTPCPSTPSIL
;
A
#
# COMPACT_ATOMS: atom_id res chain seq x y z
N MET A 1 0.77 -14.01 -5.88
CA MET A 1 1.45 -13.51 -4.67
C MET A 1 2.48 -12.44 -5.00
N ASP A 2 2.29 -11.70 -6.09
CA ASP A 2 3.28 -10.72 -6.57
C ASP A 2 2.52 -9.54 -7.18
N PHE A 3 2.90 -8.32 -6.79
CA PHE A 3 2.24 -7.10 -7.23
C PHE A 3 2.52 -6.78 -8.70
N ARG A 4 3.73 -7.06 -9.21
CA ARG A 4 4.05 -6.85 -10.63
C ARG A 4 3.35 -7.82 -11.52
N ALA A 5 3.32 -9.09 -11.13
CA ALA A 5 2.54 -10.10 -11.86
C ALA A 5 1.06 -9.71 -11.92
N TYR A 6 0.54 -9.04 -10.88
CA TYR A 6 -0.82 -8.49 -10.88
C TYR A 6 -0.99 -7.34 -11.88
N VAL A 7 -0.04 -6.40 -11.96
CA VAL A 7 -0.04 -5.34 -12.97
C VAL A 7 -0.01 -5.93 -14.38
N GLU A 8 0.88 -6.88 -14.65
CA GLU A 8 0.95 -7.61 -15.92
C GLU A 8 -0.36 -8.34 -16.24
N THR A 9 -1.02 -8.91 -15.23
CA THR A 9 -2.32 -9.56 -15.39
C THR A 9 -3.41 -8.56 -15.78
N LEU A 10 -3.41 -7.34 -15.23
CA LEU A 10 -4.35 -6.29 -15.63
C LEU A 10 -4.12 -5.87 -17.08
N GLU A 11 -2.86 -5.78 -17.52
CA GLU A 11 -2.52 -5.50 -18.92
C GLU A 11 -3.00 -6.62 -19.85
N ALA A 12 -2.76 -7.88 -19.48
CA ALA A 12 -3.24 -9.05 -20.24
C ALA A 12 -4.78 -9.16 -20.27
N ASP A 13 -5.47 -8.66 -19.25
CA ASP A 13 -6.93 -8.58 -19.17
C ASP A 13 -7.52 -7.41 -19.99
N ASP A 14 -6.69 -6.60 -20.66
CA ASP A 14 -7.08 -5.32 -21.27
C ASP A 14 -7.77 -4.38 -20.26
N ASP A 15 -7.37 -4.43 -18.99
CA ASP A 15 -7.95 -3.67 -17.87
C ASP A 15 -6.95 -2.63 -17.28
N LEU A 16 -5.86 -2.36 -18.00
CA LEU A 16 -4.83 -1.39 -17.63
C LEU A 16 -4.65 -0.34 -18.74
N VAL A 17 -4.42 0.92 -18.37
CA VAL A 17 -4.00 1.98 -19.28
C VAL A 17 -2.67 2.53 -18.78
N GLN A 18 -1.62 2.37 -19.58
CA GLN A 18 -0.32 2.97 -19.29
C GLN A 18 -0.33 4.45 -19.70
N ILE A 19 -0.06 5.34 -18.74
CA ILE A 19 0.04 6.79 -18.97
C ILE A 19 1.51 7.16 -18.89
N ASN A 20 2.11 7.40 -20.07
CA ASN A 20 3.52 7.73 -20.23
C ASN A 20 3.79 9.24 -20.29
N ASP A 21 2.76 10.03 -20.58
CA ASP A 21 2.83 11.49 -20.49
C ASP A 21 3.06 11.91 -19.03
N GLU A 22 3.70 13.07 -18.84
CA GLU A 22 3.91 13.61 -17.50
C GLU A 22 2.57 13.94 -16.84
N CYS A 23 2.35 13.41 -15.63
CA CYS A 23 1.17 13.73 -14.81
C CYS A 23 1.60 14.39 -13.50
N ASP A 24 0.91 15.47 -13.11
CA ASP A 24 1.13 16.18 -11.86
C ASP A 24 0.53 15.38 -10.67
N PRO A 25 1.33 15.01 -9.65
CA PRO A 25 0.78 14.40 -8.44
C PRO A 25 -0.13 15.38 -7.66
N HIS A 26 -0.06 16.68 -7.94
CA HIS A 26 -0.99 17.67 -7.41
C HIS A 26 -2.32 17.63 -8.17
N LEU A 27 -3.31 16.93 -7.60
CA LEU A 27 -4.69 16.81 -8.07
C LEU A 27 -4.90 16.06 -9.39
N GLU A 28 -4.02 16.14 -10.38
CA GLU A 28 -4.24 15.50 -11.69
C GLU A 28 -4.30 13.97 -11.57
N VAL A 29 -3.33 13.35 -10.89
CA VAL A 29 -3.36 11.90 -10.60
C VAL A 29 -4.66 11.51 -9.88
N GLY A 30 -5.04 12.26 -8.84
CA GLY A 30 -6.28 12.02 -8.08
C GLY A 30 -7.54 12.16 -8.94
N ALA A 31 -7.61 13.17 -9.80
CA ALA A 31 -8.74 13.44 -10.68
C ALA A 31 -8.90 12.36 -11.77
N ILE A 32 -7.79 11.89 -12.35
CA ILE A 32 -7.81 10.79 -13.33
C ILE A 32 -8.31 9.51 -12.66
N ILE A 33 -7.78 9.16 -11.48
CA ILE A 33 -8.24 8.00 -10.70
C ILE A 33 -9.73 8.14 -10.36
N ARG A 34 -10.17 9.32 -9.93
CA ARG A 34 -11.57 9.57 -9.62
C ARG A 34 -12.47 9.32 -10.83
N LYS A 35 -12.12 9.86 -11.99
CA LYS A 35 -12.86 9.65 -13.24
C LYS A 35 -12.90 8.17 -13.62
N VAL A 36 -11.81 7.44 -13.41
CA VAL A 36 -11.77 5.99 -13.65
C VAL A 36 -12.76 5.25 -12.76
N VAL A 37 -12.76 5.54 -11.46
CA VAL A 37 -13.65 4.87 -10.48
C VAL A 37 -15.13 5.17 -10.77
N GLU A 38 -15.47 6.43 -11.10
CA GLU A 38 -16.86 6.82 -11.41
C GLU A 38 -17.43 6.19 -12.68
N ASN A 39 -16.56 5.86 -13.63
CA ASN A 39 -16.93 5.33 -14.94
C ASN A 39 -16.60 3.84 -15.10
N ASP A 40 -16.14 3.18 -14.03
CA ASP A 40 -15.70 1.78 -14.05
C ASP A 40 -14.65 1.48 -15.14
N ALA A 41 -13.81 2.48 -15.44
CA ALA A 41 -12.83 2.40 -16.53
C ALA A 41 -11.60 1.57 -16.13
N LYS A 42 -10.72 1.31 -17.10
CA LYS A 42 -9.44 0.59 -16.91
C LYS A 42 -8.55 1.29 -15.88
N ALA A 43 -7.76 0.51 -15.14
CA ALA A 43 -6.86 1.03 -14.11
C ALA A 43 -5.73 1.86 -14.76
N PRO A 44 -5.49 3.11 -14.34
CA PRO A 44 -4.40 3.91 -14.86
C PRO A 44 -3.10 3.55 -14.16
N LEU A 45 -2.04 3.30 -14.93
CA LEU A 45 -0.68 3.17 -14.45
C LEU A 45 0.12 4.39 -14.88
N PHE A 46 0.39 5.28 -13.92
CA PHE A 46 1.14 6.50 -14.15
C PHE A 46 2.63 6.17 -14.16
N ASN A 47 3.21 6.16 -15.34
CA ASN A 47 4.62 5.85 -15.53
C ASN A 47 5.50 7.07 -15.31
N ASN A 48 5.01 8.27 -15.63
CA ASN A 48 5.78 9.50 -15.55
C ASN A 48 5.10 10.53 -14.64
N VAL A 49 5.28 10.39 -13.32
CA VAL A 49 4.77 11.38 -12.36
C VAL A 49 5.77 12.53 -12.24
N LYS A 50 5.30 13.78 -12.33
CA LYS A 50 6.12 14.98 -12.20
C LYS A 50 6.88 15.00 -10.87
N GLY A 51 8.18 15.31 -10.93
CA GLY A 51 9.06 15.31 -9.76
C GLY A 51 9.60 13.92 -9.38
N ARG A 52 9.32 12.88 -10.19
CA ARG A 52 9.98 11.59 -10.04
C ARG A 52 11.48 11.69 -10.34
N ASP A 53 12.27 10.81 -9.71
CA ASP A 53 13.70 10.72 -10.00
C ASP A 53 13.94 10.20 -11.43
N VAL A 54 15.02 10.65 -12.06
CA VAL A 54 15.43 10.25 -13.42
C VAL A 54 15.66 8.75 -13.55
N ASN A 55 15.88 8.07 -12.41
CA ASN A 55 15.99 6.61 -12.32
C ASN A 55 14.65 5.86 -12.44
N GLY A 56 13.55 6.56 -12.73
CA GLY A 56 12.22 5.95 -12.91
C GLY A 56 11.58 5.50 -11.60
N LEU A 57 12.08 6.00 -10.47
CA LEU A 57 11.52 5.73 -9.16
C LEU A 57 10.16 6.41 -9.06
N TRP A 58 9.15 5.76 -8.45
CA TRP A 58 7.78 6.28 -8.26
C TRP A 58 6.85 6.22 -9.49
N ARG A 59 6.23 5.05 -9.66
CA ARG A 59 5.02 4.84 -10.50
C ARG A 59 3.81 4.71 -9.58
N ILE A 60 2.63 5.11 -10.07
CA ILE A 60 1.39 5.00 -9.30
C ILE A 60 0.42 4.10 -10.07
N LEU A 61 -0.04 3.03 -9.44
CA LEU A 61 -1.18 2.26 -9.93
C LEU A 61 -2.46 2.83 -9.29
N GLY A 62 -3.34 3.36 -10.13
CA GLY A 62 -4.63 3.88 -9.71
C GLY A 62 -5.74 2.82 -9.74
N ALA A 63 -6.70 2.96 -8.83
CA ALA A 63 -7.92 2.15 -8.78
C ALA A 63 -7.70 0.61 -8.82
N PRO A 64 -6.71 0.05 -8.10
CA PRO A 64 -6.37 -1.38 -8.20
C PRO A 64 -7.52 -2.30 -7.77
N ASN A 65 -8.41 -1.86 -6.88
CA ASN A 65 -9.54 -2.64 -6.40
C ASN A 65 -10.90 -2.15 -6.90
N SER A 66 -10.94 -1.20 -7.85
CA SER A 66 -12.22 -0.68 -8.35
C SER A 66 -12.91 -1.69 -9.27
N LEU A 67 -14.17 -1.40 -9.56
CA LEU A 67 -15.00 -2.26 -10.37
C LEU A 67 -14.70 -2.04 -11.88
N ARG A 68 -14.96 -3.06 -12.71
CA ARG A 68 -14.77 -3.02 -14.18
C ARG A 68 -16.06 -2.72 -14.91
N SER A 69 -16.00 -2.03 -16.05
CA SER A 69 -17.15 -1.71 -16.90
C SER A 69 -17.83 -2.94 -17.50
N ASN A 70 -17.07 -4.01 -17.76
CA ASN A 70 -17.62 -5.29 -18.21
C ASN A 70 -18.38 -5.98 -17.07
N LEU A 71 -19.71 -6.03 -17.14
CA LEU A 71 -20.57 -6.61 -16.12
C LEU A 71 -20.29 -8.09 -15.81
N LYS A 72 -19.80 -8.88 -16.78
CA LYS A 72 -19.43 -10.30 -16.54
C LYS A 72 -18.18 -10.42 -15.68
N GLN A 73 -17.31 -9.42 -15.72
CA GLN A 73 -16.07 -9.36 -14.95
C GLN A 73 -16.08 -8.18 -13.98
N ARG A 74 -17.26 -7.80 -13.48
CA ARG A 74 -17.46 -6.60 -12.64
C ARG A 74 -16.46 -6.51 -11.48
N TYR A 75 -16.17 -7.66 -10.88
CA TYR A 75 -15.28 -7.82 -9.73
C TYR A 75 -13.90 -8.41 -10.12
N GLY A 76 -13.54 -8.38 -11.40
CA GLY A 76 -12.37 -9.06 -11.94
C GLY A 76 -11.07 -8.63 -11.26
N ARG A 77 -10.93 -7.34 -10.92
CA ARG A 77 -9.76 -6.86 -10.16
C ARG A 77 -9.65 -7.55 -8.80
N LEU A 78 -10.73 -7.60 -8.03
CA LEU A 78 -10.77 -8.29 -6.74
C LEU A 78 -10.51 -9.80 -6.89
N ALA A 79 -11.07 -10.42 -7.93
CA ALA A 79 -10.82 -11.83 -8.24
C ALA A 79 -9.32 -12.09 -8.50
N ARG A 80 -8.67 -11.24 -9.29
CA ARG A 80 -7.22 -11.32 -9.56
C ARG A 80 -6.36 -11.20 -8.30
N HIS A 81 -6.79 -10.44 -7.28
CA HIS A 81 -6.06 -10.37 -6.01
C HIS A 81 -5.97 -11.75 -5.31
N LEU A 82 -6.98 -12.59 -5.52
CA LEU A 82 -7.10 -13.92 -4.92
C LEU A 82 -6.71 -15.06 -5.87
N GLY A 83 -6.17 -14.75 -7.05
CA GLY A 83 -5.87 -15.73 -8.09
C GLY A 83 -7.11 -16.45 -8.64
N LEU A 84 -8.28 -15.83 -8.54
CA LEU A 84 -9.54 -16.35 -9.06
C LEU A 84 -9.76 -15.92 -10.53
N PRO A 85 -10.59 -16.65 -11.30
CA PRO A 85 -11.02 -16.23 -12.62
C PRO A 85 -11.66 -14.83 -12.60
N PRO A 86 -11.43 -13.98 -13.63
CA PRO A 86 -11.90 -12.58 -13.62
C PRO A 86 -13.43 -12.44 -13.69
N ASP A 87 -14.15 -13.49 -14.05
CA ASP A 87 -15.62 -13.59 -14.04
C ASP A 87 -16.19 -14.15 -12.72
N SER A 88 -15.35 -14.30 -11.69
CA SER A 88 -15.79 -14.76 -10.37
C SER A 88 -16.81 -13.81 -9.75
N SER A 89 -17.88 -14.38 -9.21
CA SER A 89 -18.90 -13.61 -8.50
C SER A 89 -18.37 -13.05 -7.17
N MET A 90 -18.99 -11.97 -6.69
CA MET A 90 -18.70 -11.46 -5.34
C MET A 90 -18.88 -12.52 -4.26
N LYS A 91 -19.90 -13.40 -4.40
CA LYS A 91 -20.12 -14.51 -3.47
C LYS A 91 -18.89 -15.44 -3.42
N THR A 92 -18.36 -15.83 -4.58
CA THR A 92 -17.17 -16.70 -4.67
C THR A 92 -15.95 -16.07 -4.03
N ILE A 93 -15.73 -14.76 -4.25
CA ILE A 93 -14.64 -14.00 -3.64
C ILE A 93 -14.76 -14.01 -2.12
N LEU A 94 -15.95 -13.67 -1.59
CA LEU A 94 -16.22 -13.65 -0.16
C LEU A 94 -16.14 -15.03 0.48
N ASP A 95 -16.70 -16.07 -0.16
CA ASP A 95 -16.62 -17.45 0.32
C ASP A 95 -15.16 -17.89 0.49
N LYS A 96 -14.28 -17.54 -0.47
CA LYS A 96 -12.84 -17.83 -0.37
C LYS A 96 -12.18 -17.11 0.80
N MET A 97 -12.47 -15.81 0.98
CA MET A 97 -11.94 -15.02 2.09
C MET A 97 -12.43 -15.53 3.46
N VAL A 98 -13.70 -15.93 3.56
CA VAL A 98 -14.29 -16.44 4.80
C VAL A 98 -13.76 -17.84 5.13
N ALA A 99 -13.64 -18.74 4.15
CA ALA A 99 -13.13 -20.10 4.36
C ALA A 99 -11.70 -20.12 4.93
N ALA A 100 -10.87 -19.15 4.54
CA ALA A 100 -9.51 -19.02 5.05
C ALA A 100 -9.46 -18.73 6.56
N LYS A 101 -10.51 -18.15 7.17
CA LYS A 101 -10.57 -17.86 8.61
C LYS A 101 -10.59 -19.10 9.49
N THR A 102 -11.10 -20.21 8.98
CA THR A 102 -11.25 -21.47 9.74
C THR A 102 -10.31 -22.57 9.25
N THR A 103 -9.46 -22.26 8.28
CA THR A 103 -8.44 -23.18 7.76
C THR A 103 -7.21 -23.15 8.65
N THR A 104 -6.45 -24.24 8.71
CA THR A 104 -5.19 -24.29 9.45
C THR A 104 -4.26 -23.14 9.00
N PRO A 105 -3.77 -22.30 9.94
CA PRO A 105 -2.81 -21.22 9.65
C PRO A 105 -1.56 -21.76 8.95
N ILE A 106 -1.12 -21.09 7.88
CA ILE A 106 0.15 -21.41 7.22
C ILE A 106 1.11 -20.26 7.52
N PRO A 107 2.11 -20.46 8.41
CA PRO A 107 3.00 -19.38 8.81
C PRO A 107 3.85 -18.86 7.64
N PRO A 108 4.25 -17.58 7.67
CA PRO A 108 5.12 -17.02 6.64
C PRO A 108 6.49 -17.71 6.65
N LYS A 109 7.12 -17.77 5.48
CA LYS A 109 8.48 -18.28 5.30
C LYS A 109 9.45 -17.11 5.34
N VAL A 110 10.34 -17.10 6.32
CA VAL A 110 11.41 -16.10 6.39
C VAL A 110 12.45 -16.39 5.32
N VAL A 111 12.80 -15.37 4.53
CA VAL A 111 13.86 -15.41 3.52
C VAL A 111 14.93 -14.37 3.86
N GLU A 112 16.18 -14.65 3.46
CA GLU A 112 17.32 -13.76 3.77
C GLU A 112 17.28 -12.44 3.00
N THR A 113 16.73 -12.45 1.79
CA THR A 113 16.65 -11.27 0.91
C THR A 113 15.43 -11.38 -0.01
N GLY A 114 15.14 -10.30 -0.74
CA GLY A 114 14.09 -10.24 -1.75
C GLY A 114 14.18 -8.97 -2.60
N PRO A 115 13.31 -8.82 -3.61
CA PRO A 115 13.20 -7.60 -4.41
C PRO A 115 13.10 -6.32 -3.55
N CYS A 116 12.42 -6.40 -2.40
CA CYS A 116 12.32 -5.31 -1.43
C CYS A 116 13.62 -5.03 -0.65
N LYS A 117 14.78 -5.49 -1.13
CA LYS A 117 16.09 -5.20 -0.56
C LYS A 117 17.12 -4.66 -1.56
N GLU A 118 16.74 -4.51 -2.84
CA GLU A 118 17.65 -4.12 -3.94
C GLU A 118 18.25 -2.72 -3.77
N PHE A 119 17.46 -1.77 -3.28
CA PHE A 119 17.87 -0.39 -3.06
C PHE A 119 17.52 0.05 -1.63
N ARG A 120 18.37 0.90 -1.05
CA ARG A 120 18.24 1.34 0.34
C ARG A 120 18.71 2.79 0.48
N LEU A 121 17.95 3.58 1.24
CA LEU A 121 18.25 4.98 1.59
C LEU A 121 18.38 5.11 3.11
N THR A 122 19.53 5.61 3.55
CA THR A 122 19.76 5.97 4.96
C THR A 122 19.00 7.27 5.32
N PRO A 123 18.88 7.66 6.61
CA PRO A 123 18.04 8.78 7.05
C PRO A 123 18.35 10.09 6.34
N ASN A 124 19.62 10.29 5.96
CA ASN A 124 20.10 11.51 5.33
C ASN A 124 19.94 11.52 3.80
N GLN A 125 19.56 10.39 3.20
CA GLN A 125 19.46 10.19 1.75
C GLN A 125 18.04 10.37 1.20
N PHE A 126 17.06 10.62 2.07
CA PHE A 126 15.68 10.87 1.65
C PHE A 126 15.08 12.13 2.25
N ASP A 127 13.99 12.55 1.63
CA ASP A 127 13.14 13.64 2.06
C ASP A 127 11.73 13.38 1.53
N LEU A 128 10.81 13.00 2.44
CA LEU A 128 9.43 12.66 2.11
C LEU A 128 8.70 13.84 1.43
N THR A 129 9.08 15.08 1.72
CA THR A 129 8.45 16.27 1.14
C THR A 129 8.77 16.45 -0.35
N LYS A 130 9.89 15.86 -0.80
CA LYS A 130 10.36 15.88 -2.20
C LYS A 130 9.83 14.71 -3.02
N LEU A 131 9.28 13.68 -2.37
CA LEU A 131 8.65 12.58 -3.08
C LEU A 131 7.41 13.09 -3.83
N PRO A 132 7.09 12.51 -5.01
CA PRO A 132 5.88 12.85 -5.77
C PRO A 132 4.61 12.25 -5.13
N ALA A 133 4.46 12.40 -3.81
CA ALA A 133 3.29 11.99 -3.07
C ALA A 133 2.06 12.80 -3.55
N PRO A 134 0.92 12.15 -3.85
CA PRO A 134 -0.20 12.83 -4.45
C PRO A 134 -0.97 13.70 -3.45
N LEU A 135 -1.42 14.86 -3.92
CA LEU A 135 -2.56 15.56 -3.32
C LEU A 135 -3.81 15.06 -4.05
N LEU A 136 -4.65 14.28 -3.38
CA LEU A 136 -5.72 13.52 -4.03
C LEU A 136 -6.99 14.34 -4.23
N HIS A 137 -7.33 15.19 -3.26
CA HIS A 137 -8.48 16.08 -3.34
C HIS A 137 -8.09 17.53 -3.03
N GLN A 138 -8.82 18.48 -3.63
CA GLN A 138 -8.52 19.91 -3.53
C GLN A 138 -8.49 20.45 -2.10
N SER A 139 -9.26 19.84 -1.20
CA SER A 139 -9.35 20.24 0.21
C SER A 139 -8.66 19.28 1.17
N ASP A 140 -7.84 18.34 0.68
CA ASP A 140 -7.03 17.49 1.56
C ASP A 140 -6.02 18.34 2.34
N GLY A 141 -5.82 18.05 3.62
CA GLY A 141 -4.88 18.79 4.48
C GLY A 141 -3.40 18.43 4.30
N GLY A 142 -3.09 17.48 3.41
CA GLY A 142 -1.73 17.05 3.12
C GLY A 142 -1.63 16.11 1.92
N LYS A 143 -0.39 15.74 1.55
CA LYS A 143 -0.12 14.76 0.50
C LYS A 143 -0.25 13.35 1.05
N TYR A 144 -1.31 12.65 0.68
CA TYR A 144 -1.62 11.29 1.16
C TYR A 144 -0.80 10.25 0.39
N ILE A 145 0.44 10.04 0.85
CA ILE A 145 1.33 9.01 0.31
C ILE A 145 0.81 7.60 0.58
N GLN A 146 0.05 7.42 1.67
CA GLN A 146 -0.42 6.13 2.13
C GLN A 146 -1.94 6.04 2.07
N THR A 147 -2.42 5.31 1.07
CA THR A 147 -3.84 5.00 0.84
C THR A 147 -4.08 3.52 0.51
N TYR A 148 -3.03 2.79 0.11
CA TYR A 148 -3.13 1.40 -0.32
C TYR A 148 -1.89 0.55 0.03
N GLY A 149 -0.99 1.08 0.87
CA GLY A 149 0.06 0.29 1.51
C GLY A 149 -0.43 -0.40 2.77
N MET A 150 0.43 -1.23 3.34
CA MET A 150 0.16 -2.10 4.47
C MET A 150 1.03 -1.70 5.66
N HIS A 151 0.42 -1.14 6.70
CA HIS A 151 1.09 -0.92 7.98
C HIS A 151 1.33 -2.27 8.64
N ILE A 152 2.53 -2.47 9.17
CA ILE A 152 2.96 -3.67 9.88
C ILE A 152 3.39 -3.24 11.27
N VAL A 153 2.69 -3.77 12.27
CA VAL A 153 2.97 -3.54 13.68
C VAL A 153 2.83 -4.87 14.43
N GLN A 154 3.51 -4.99 15.56
CA GLN A 154 3.52 -6.21 16.36
C GLN A 154 3.25 -5.89 17.82
N SER A 155 2.53 -6.75 18.55
CA SER A 155 2.32 -6.62 19.99
C SER A 155 3.67 -6.67 20.74
N PRO A 156 3.79 -6.02 21.92
CA PRO A 156 5.04 -6.03 22.70
C PRO A 156 5.56 -7.43 23.06
N ASP A 157 4.65 -8.41 23.21
CA ASP A 157 4.99 -9.79 23.52
C ASP A 157 5.36 -10.64 22.27
N GLY A 158 5.31 -10.05 21.08
CA GLY A 158 5.66 -10.68 19.81
C GLY A 158 4.62 -11.67 19.26
N LYS A 159 3.49 -11.89 19.95
CA LYS A 159 2.52 -12.94 19.59
C LYS A 159 1.56 -12.56 18.48
N TRP A 160 1.31 -11.27 18.28
CA TRP A 160 0.34 -10.78 17.31
C TRP A 160 1.00 -9.75 16.39
N THR A 161 1.04 -10.05 15.09
CA THR A 161 1.50 -9.12 14.06
C THR A 161 0.32 -8.72 13.21
N ASN A 162 -0.06 -7.44 13.26
CA ASN A 162 -1.18 -6.90 12.50
C ASN A 162 -0.71 -6.24 11.21
N TRP A 163 -1.35 -6.59 10.10
CA TRP A 163 -1.17 -5.94 8.80
C TRP A 163 -2.46 -5.26 8.37
N SER A 164 -2.48 -3.93 8.31
CA SER A 164 -3.71 -3.18 8.02
C SER A 164 -3.48 -1.98 7.12
N ILE A 165 -4.53 -1.55 6.41
CA ILE A 165 -4.55 -0.26 5.71
C ILE A 165 -5.13 0.80 6.65
N ALA A 166 -4.32 1.80 6.96
CA ALA A 166 -4.76 3.07 7.53
C ALA A 166 -4.17 4.18 6.63
N ARG A 167 -4.83 5.34 6.56
CA ARG A 167 -4.31 6.45 5.77
C ARG A 167 -3.18 7.15 6.51
N ALA A 168 -2.19 7.65 5.77
CA ALA A 168 -1.20 8.57 6.29
C ALA A 168 -0.76 9.58 5.23
N MET A 169 -0.47 10.80 5.67
CA MET A 169 0.02 11.89 4.84
C MET A 169 1.42 12.33 5.29
N VAL A 170 2.17 12.90 4.35
CA VAL A 170 3.50 13.46 4.64
C VAL A 170 3.35 14.64 5.59
N HIS A 171 4.03 14.60 6.74
CA HIS A 171 4.09 15.70 7.70
C HIS A 171 5.29 16.61 7.42
N ASP A 172 6.49 16.02 7.36
CA ASP A 172 7.74 16.72 7.09
C ASP A 172 8.74 15.83 6.34
N ARG A 173 10.04 16.12 6.44
CA ARG A 173 11.12 15.38 5.76
C ARG A 173 11.11 13.89 6.07
N ASN A 174 10.77 13.47 7.29
CA ASN A 174 10.94 12.09 7.75
C ASN A 174 9.79 11.58 8.62
N HIS A 175 8.71 12.34 8.74
CA HIS A 175 7.51 11.95 9.47
C HIS A 175 6.29 11.81 8.56
N LEU A 176 5.49 10.80 8.88
CA LEU A 176 4.11 10.70 8.44
C LEU A 176 3.17 10.98 9.61
N VAL A 177 1.97 11.43 9.29
CA VAL A 177 0.87 11.53 10.25
C VAL A 177 -0.35 10.81 9.69
N GLY A 178 -0.97 9.95 10.50
CA GLY A 178 -2.08 9.11 10.08
C GLY A 178 -3.04 8.78 11.20
N LEU A 179 -4.13 8.09 10.83
CA LEU A 179 -5.13 7.65 11.80
C LEU A 179 -4.69 6.35 12.48
N VAL A 180 -4.40 6.44 13.78
CA VAL A 180 -4.09 5.28 14.63
C VAL A 180 -5.04 5.32 15.82
N MET A 181 -6.15 4.58 15.73
CA MET A 181 -7.18 4.62 16.78
C MET A 181 -7.95 3.30 16.93
N PRO A 182 -8.30 2.89 18.16
CA PRO A 182 -9.27 1.82 18.39
C PRO A 182 -10.63 2.14 17.75
N PRO A 183 -11.42 1.13 17.34
CA PRO A 183 -11.21 -0.31 17.55
C PRO A 183 -10.28 -0.98 16.53
N GLN A 184 -9.63 -0.23 15.64
CA GLN A 184 -8.72 -0.80 14.63
C GLN A 184 -7.50 -1.43 15.33
N HIS A 185 -7.05 -2.59 14.83
CA HIS A 185 -5.96 -3.35 15.43
C HIS A 185 -4.65 -2.57 15.57
N ILE A 186 -4.30 -1.73 14.60
CA ILE A 186 -3.13 -0.82 14.71
C ILE A 186 -3.22 0.08 15.94
N GLY A 187 -4.42 0.60 16.25
CA GLY A 187 -4.67 1.41 17.45
C GLY A 187 -4.73 0.57 18.73
N GLN A 188 -5.22 -0.68 18.66
CA GLN A 188 -5.19 -1.60 19.80
C GLN A 188 -3.75 -1.94 20.21
N ILE A 189 -2.91 -2.29 19.23
CA ILE A 189 -1.49 -2.63 19.45
C ILE A 189 -0.72 -1.39 19.89
N HIS A 190 -1.00 -0.21 19.31
CA HIS A 190 -0.44 1.05 19.77
C HIS A 190 -0.70 1.29 21.26
N GLU A 191 -1.94 1.10 21.72
CA GLU A 191 -2.28 1.24 23.14
C GLU A 191 -1.61 0.18 24.04
N MET A 192 -1.19 -0.97 23.50
CA MET A 192 -0.34 -1.92 24.24
C MET A 192 1.07 -1.35 24.44
N TRP A 193 1.70 -0.84 23.38
CA TRP A 193 3.04 -0.21 23.46
C TRP A 193 3.06 1.02 24.35
N LYS A 194 1.99 1.83 24.31
CA LYS A 194 1.83 2.99 25.19
C LYS A 194 1.80 2.61 26.66
N LYS A 195 1.24 1.45 27.03
CA LYS A 195 1.28 0.93 28.40
C LYS A 195 2.67 0.45 28.81
N GLU A 196 3.43 -0.10 27.87
CA GLU A 196 4.84 -0.49 28.07
C GLU A 196 5.78 0.73 28.12
N GLY A 197 5.34 1.90 27.64
CA GLY A 197 6.13 3.13 27.69
C GLY A 197 7.23 3.21 26.63
N HIS A 198 7.10 2.44 25.54
CA HIS A 198 8.04 2.43 24.42
C HIS A 198 7.34 2.73 23.11
N ASP A 199 7.99 3.46 22.21
CA ASP A 199 7.48 3.67 20.85
C ASP A 199 7.32 2.33 20.11
N MET A 200 6.24 2.22 19.35
CA MET A 200 5.86 0.99 18.66
C MET A 200 6.72 0.80 17.40
N PRO A 201 7.47 -0.31 17.25
CA PRO A 201 8.14 -0.62 15.99
C PRO A 201 7.13 -0.68 14.85
N TRP A 202 7.47 -0.05 13.73
CA TRP A 202 6.56 0.12 12.61
C TRP A 202 7.28 -0.09 11.27
N ALA A 203 6.57 -0.69 10.33
CA ALA A 203 6.92 -0.67 8.92
C ALA A 203 5.68 -0.38 8.07
N LEU A 204 5.87 0.22 6.90
CA LEU A 204 4.83 0.41 5.91
C LEU A 204 5.33 -0.08 4.56
N ALA A 205 4.67 -1.11 4.04
CA ALA A 205 5.01 -1.73 2.76
C ALA A 205 3.99 -1.37 1.69
N PHE A 206 4.45 -0.86 0.55
CA PHE A 206 3.66 -0.55 -0.64
C PHE A 206 3.91 -1.58 -1.73
N GLY A 207 2.91 -1.77 -2.60
CA GLY A 207 3.00 -2.78 -3.67
C GLY A 207 3.22 -4.18 -3.11
N VAL A 208 2.57 -4.49 -2.00
CA VAL A 208 2.62 -5.82 -1.37
C VAL A 208 1.84 -6.84 -2.22
N PRO A 209 2.00 -8.15 -1.98
CA PRO A 209 1.19 -9.17 -2.63
C PRO A 209 -0.31 -8.83 -2.59
N PRO A 210 -1.03 -8.92 -3.71
CA PRO A 210 -2.45 -8.55 -3.78
C PRO A 210 -3.35 -9.28 -2.77
N ALA A 211 -3.06 -10.54 -2.47
CA ALA A 211 -3.79 -11.27 -1.43
C ALA A 211 -3.57 -10.68 -0.02
N ALA A 212 -2.38 -10.12 0.24
CA ALA A 212 -2.05 -9.48 1.50
C ALA A 212 -2.83 -8.18 1.70
N ILE A 213 -2.86 -7.30 0.68
CA ILE A 213 -3.60 -6.03 0.81
C ILE A 213 -5.11 -6.24 0.94
N MET A 214 -5.65 -7.32 0.35
CA MET A 214 -7.04 -7.75 0.58
C MET A 214 -7.27 -8.19 2.03
N ALA A 215 -6.36 -8.98 2.61
CA ALA A 215 -6.44 -9.37 4.01
C ALA A 215 -6.33 -8.17 4.95
N SER A 216 -5.45 -7.21 4.64
CA SER A 216 -5.28 -5.96 5.40
C SER A 216 -6.45 -5.01 5.38
N SER A 217 -7.41 -5.23 4.47
CA SER A 217 -8.67 -4.50 4.41
C SER A 217 -9.81 -5.23 5.15
N MET A 218 -9.56 -6.43 5.67
CA MET A 218 -10.57 -7.26 6.31
C MET A 218 -10.49 -7.16 7.83
N PRO A 219 -11.61 -7.00 8.56
CA PRO A 219 -11.63 -7.14 10.00
C PRO A 219 -11.51 -8.63 10.37
N LEU A 220 -10.28 -9.09 10.52
CA LEU A 220 -9.97 -10.41 11.08
C LEU A 220 -10.18 -10.39 12.61
N PRO A 221 -10.31 -11.56 13.27
CA PRO A 221 -10.39 -11.61 14.73
C PRO A 221 -9.12 -11.07 15.41
N ASP A 222 -9.28 -10.45 16.59
CA ASP A 222 -8.17 -9.99 17.42
C ASP A 222 -7.16 -11.14 17.69
N GLY A 223 -5.87 -10.83 17.60
CA GLY A 223 -4.79 -11.80 17.85
C GLY A 223 -4.46 -12.73 16.68
N LEU A 224 -5.28 -12.79 15.62
CA LEU A 224 -4.93 -13.51 14.39
C LEU A 224 -3.96 -12.66 13.57
N SER A 225 -2.78 -13.21 13.24
CA SER A 225 -1.81 -12.51 12.40
C SER A 225 -2.14 -12.69 10.91
N GLU A 226 -2.29 -11.59 10.16
CA GLU A 226 -2.70 -11.60 8.75
C GLU A 226 -1.77 -12.44 7.88
N ALA A 227 -0.46 -12.44 8.16
CA ALA A 227 0.53 -13.21 7.42
C ALA A 227 0.18 -14.71 7.36
N GLU A 228 -0.31 -15.27 8.47
CA GLU A 228 -0.68 -16.68 8.56
C GLU A 228 -2.01 -16.95 7.83
N TYR A 229 -2.96 -16.03 7.99
CA TYR A 229 -4.24 -16.06 7.27
C TYR A 229 -4.04 -16.01 5.74
N ILE A 230 -3.12 -15.16 5.25
CA ILE A 230 -2.79 -15.05 3.84
C ILE A 230 -2.21 -16.36 3.32
N GLY A 231 -1.33 -16.99 4.11
CA GLY A 231 -0.81 -18.31 3.81
C GLY A 231 -1.93 -19.32 3.59
N SER A 232 -2.91 -19.38 4.51
CA SER A 232 -4.08 -20.26 4.41
C SER A 232 -5.01 -19.90 3.24
N LEU A 233 -5.17 -18.61 2.94
CA LEU A 233 -6.02 -18.11 1.85
C LEU A 233 -5.50 -18.52 0.47
N VAL A 234 -4.19 -18.57 0.31
CA VAL A 234 -3.51 -18.86 -0.96
C VAL A 234 -3.05 -20.31 -1.04
N GLY A 235 -2.86 -20.98 0.10
CA GLY A 235 -2.38 -22.36 0.22
C GLY A 235 -0.85 -22.49 0.16
N THR A 236 -0.12 -21.37 0.20
CA THR A 236 1.34 -21.33 0.15
C THR A 236 1.87 -20.31 1.15
N PRO A 237 2.96 -20.59 1.88
CA PRO A 237 3.61 -19.62 2.77
C PRO A 237 3.95 -18.34 2.04
N LEU A 238 3.65 -17.20 2.66
CA LEU A 238 4.12 -15.90 2.18
C LEU A 238 5.59 -15.74 2.53
N GLU A 239 6.42 -15.38 1.54
CA GLU A 239 7.83 -15.09 1.77
C GLU A 239 7.99 -13.68 2.35
N VAL A 240 8.66 -13.58 3.49
CA VAL A 240 8.89 -12.32 4.21
C VAL A 240 10.37 -12.11 4.49
N ALA A 241 10.83 -10.88 4.34
CA ALA A 241 12.19 -10.46 4.66
C ALA A 241 12.17 -9.59 5.91
N LYS A 242 13.19 -9.74 6.77
CA LYS A 242 13.32 -8.92 7.97
C LYS A 242 13.59 -7.46 7.59
N CYS A 243 12.98 -6.51 8.31
CA CYS A 243 13.34 -5.09 8.24
C CYS A 243 14.83 -4.89 8.58
N GLU A 244 15.45 -3.85 8.01
CA GLU A 244 16.84 -3.50 8.28
C GLU A 244 17.03 -2.93 9.70
N THR A 245 16.06 -2.18 10.20
CA THR A 245 16.26 -1.35 11.40
C THR A 245 15.41 -1.74 12.59
N ASN A 246 14.52 -2.72 12.42
CA ASN A 246 13.71 -3.26 13.50
C ASN A 246 13.47 -4.77 13.33
N GLY A 247 12.76 -5.37 14.29
CA GLY A 247 12.48 -6.81 14.32
C GLY A 247 11.33 -7.28 13.43
N LEU A 248 10.66 -6.38 12.71
CA LEU A 248 9.49 -6.72 11.89
C LEU A 248 9.89 -7.44 10.59
N TYR A 249 8.90 -8.06 9.96
CA TYR A 249 9.03 -8.73 8.68
C TYR A 249 8.03 -8.13 7.68
N VAL A 250 8.52 -7.84 6.48
CA VAL A 250 7.75 -7.29 5.35
C VAL A 250 7.70 -8.32 4.22
N PRO A 251 6.67 -8.33 3.35
CA PRO A 251 6.68 -9.19 2.17
C PRO A 251 7.95 -8.98 1.33
N ALA A 252 8.63 -10.07 0.98
CA ALA A 252 9.94 -10.03 0.34
C ALA A 252 9.93 -9.33 -1.04
N ASN A 253 8.77 -9.32 -1.70
CA ASN A 253 8.54 -8.67 -3.00
C ASN A 253 7.71 -7.38 -2.92
N SER A 254 7.76 -6.68 -1.78
CA SER A 254 7.19 -5.32 -1.68
C SER A 254 7.93 -4.33 -2.59
N GLU A 255 7.21 -3.36 -3.16
CA GLU A 255 7.79 -2.35 -4.07
C GLU A 255 8.51 -1.21 -3.35
N ILE A 256 7.99 -0.79 -2.19
CA ILE A 256 8.59 0.27 -1.36
C ILE A 256 8.34 -0.10 0.11
N VAL A 257 9.36 0.01 0.95
CA VAL A 257 9.23 -0.25 2.39
C VAL A 257 9.74 0.94 3.18
N PHE A 258 8.91 1.48 4.05
CA PHE A 258 9.29 2.47 5.05
C PHE A 258 9.50 1.76 6.38
N GLU A 259 10.60 2.05 7.07
CA GLU A 259 10.92 1.46 8.37
C GLU A 259 11.08 2.57 9.41
N GLY A 260 10.55 2.33 10.62
CA GLY A 260 10.53 3.35 11.65
C GLY A 260 9.84 2.92 12.94
N THR A 261 9.29 3.91 13.62
CA THR A 261 8.51 3.78 14.86
C THR A 261 7.27 4.64 14.80
N CYS A 262 6.18 4.17 15.42
CA CYS A 262 4.98 4.96 15.67
C CYS A 262 5.08 5.51 17.10
N SER A 263 5.04 6.83 17.25
CA SER A 263 5.23 7.47 18.55
C SER A 263 4.06 7.17 19.49
N ILE A 264 4.35 6.92 20.77
CA ILE A 264 3.31 6.81 21.82
C ILE A 264 2.89 8.16 22.40
N ALA A 265 3.62 9.23 22.10
CA ALA A 265 3.44 10.55 22.72
C ALA A 265 3.22 11.68 21.70
N GLU A 266 3.87 11.60 20.53
CA GLU A 266 3.83 12.67 19.53
C GLU A 266 2.58 12.56 18.66
N THR A 267 1.90 13.69 18.47
CA THR A 267 0.79 13.83 17.55
C THR A 267 0.98 15.07 16.68
N ALA A 268 0.36 15.04 15.49
CA ALA A 268 0.39 16.16 14.57
C ALA A 268 -0.99 16.35 13.90
N PRO A 269 -1.24 17.53 13.30
CA PRO A 269 -2.44 17.77 12.50
C PRO A 269 -2.58 16.74 11.37
N GLU A 270 -3.72 16.03 11.33
CA GLU A 270 -4.09 15.06 10.31
C GLU A 270 -5.44 15.40 9.67
N GLY A 271 -5.62 15.10 8.38
CA GLY A 271 -6.85 15.42 7.66
C GLY A 271 -6.92 16.91 7.32
N PRO A 272 -8.09 17.41 6.88
CA PRO A 272 -9.19 16.60 6.38
C PRO A 272 -8.78 15.80 5.13
N PHE A 273 -9.54 14.75 4.81
CA PHE A 273 -9.31 13.88 3.65
C PHE A 273 -10.63 13.63 2.92
N GLY A 274 -10.59 13.42 1.61
CA GLY A 274 -11.71 12.89 0.85
C GLY A 274 -12.02 11.45 1.23
N GLU A 275 -13.04 11.29 2.06
CA GLU A 275 -13.35 10.01 2.72
C GLU A 275 -14.23 9.09 1.87
N MET A 276 -14.28 7.82 2.29
CA MET A 276 -15.09 6.76 1.68
C MET A 276 -16.58 7.11 1.51
N HIS A 277 -17.10 8.04 2.31
CA HIS A 277 -18.50 8.52 2.25
C HIS A 277 -18.73 9.58 1.15
N GLY A 278 -17.69 9.93 0.38
CA GLY A 278 -17.76 10.87 -0.73
C GLY A 278 -17.76 12.35 -0.32
N ARG A 279 -17.23 12.67 0.87
CA ARG A 279 -17.16 14.05 1.39
C ARG A 279 -15.77 14.37 1.91
N VAL A 280 -15.34 15.61 1.68
CA VAL A 280 -14.31 16.28 2.47
C VAL A 280 -15.04 17.28 3.36
N CYS A 281 -14.64 17.45 4.61
CA CYS A 281 -15.16 18.52 5.48
C CYS A 281 -14.07 19.57 5.69
N PRO A 282 -13.98 20.62 4.86
CA PRO A 282 -12.89 21.61 4.93
C PRO A 282 -12.93 22.47 6.20
N LEU A 283 -14.12 22.56 6.83
CA LEU A 283 -14.34 23.29 8.07
C LEU A 283 -14.08 22.42 9.31
N MET A 284 -13.79 21.12 9.13
CA MET A 284 -13.38 20.28 10.26
C MET A 284 -11.95 20.68 10.64
N PRO A 285 -11.69 21.03 11.91
CA PRO A 285 -10.34 21.31 12.35
C PRO A 285 -9.47 20.07 12.08
N MET A 286 -8.23 20.29 11.66
CA MET A 286 -7.23 19.24 11.56
C MET A 286 -7.28 18.41 12.85
N LEU A 287 -7.35 17.10 12.72
CA LEU A 287 -7.35 16.22 13.87
C LEU A 287 -5.94 16.28 14.47
N ASN A 288 -5.78 16.93 15.63
CA ASN A 288 -4.54 16.85 16.43
C ASN A 288 -4.33 15.44 17.04
N SER A 289 -5.17 14.47 16.67
CA SER A 289 -5.14 13.09 17.15
C SER A 289 -4.48 12.12 16.16
N GLY A 290 -3.91 12.61 15.06
CA GLY A 290 -3.07 11.77 14.20
C GLY A 290 -1.75 11.47 14.91
N MET A 291 -1.36 10.21 14.95
CA MET A 291 -0.10 9.81 15.59
C MET A 291 1.04 9.98 14.60
N LEU A 292 2.17 10.45 15.11
CA LEU A 292 3.36 10.68 14.30
C LEU A 292 4.14 9.38 14.14
N ASP A 293 4.35 8.94 12.91
CA ASP A 293 5.24 7.84 12.57
C ASP A 293 6.61 8.42 12.18
N GLN A 294 7.65 8.10 12.95
CA GLN A 294 9.04 8.48 12.67
C GLN A 294 9.68 7.45 11.74
N SER A 295 9.91 7.82 10.48
CA SER A 295 10.75 7.02 9.58
C SER A 295 12.21 7.41 9.79
N THR A 296 13.01 6.51 10.36
CA THR A 296 14.44 6.77 10.58
C THR A 296 15.30 6.12 9.51
N ASN A 297 14.83 5.14 8.76
CA ASN A 297 15.56 4.57 7.63
C ASN A 297 14.59 4.13 6.54
N LEU A 298 14.77 4.66 5.32
CA LEU A 298 13.97 4.24 4.18
C LEU A 298 14.73 3.17 3.41
N SER A 299 14.45 1.90 3.65
CA SER A 299 14.78 0.87 2.66
C SER A 299 13.86 1.04 1.45
N LEU A 300 14.12 2.05 0.62
CA LEU A 300 13.41 2.25 -0.65
C LEU A 300 13.87 1.19 -1.63
N ALA A 301 13.39 -0.02 -1.44
CA ALA A 301 13.71 -1.10 -2.33
C ALA A 301 12.69 -1.18 -3.43
N MET A 302 12.88 -0.24 -4.35
CA MET A 302 12.25 -0.30 -5.65
C MET A 302 12.92 -1.36 -6.47
N CYS A 303 12.31 -2.53 -6.55
CA CYS A 303 12.69 -3.40 -7.63
C CYS A 303 12.02 -2.85 -8.91
N SER A 304 12.80 -2.65 -9.95
CA SER A 304 12.27 -2.40 -11.30
C SER A 304 13.02 -3.36 -12.19
N PRO A 305 12.27 -4.28 -12.82
CA PRO A 305 12.57 -4.52 -14.20
C PRO A 305 11.24 -4.57 -14.97
N VAL A 306 10.90 -3.47 -15.62
CA VAL A 306 10.62 -3.59 -17.05
C VAL A 306 11.75 -2.84 -17.72
N THR A 307 12.68 -3.61 -18.27
CA THR A 307 13.85 -3.11 -18.99
C THR A 307 13.45 -2.07 -20.05
N PRO A 308 14.23 -1.00 -20.24
CA PRO A 308 14.20 -0.25 -21.48
C PRO A 308 14.73 -1.17 -22.58
N THR A 309 13.99 -1.38 -23.65
CA THR A 309 14.60 -1.82 -24.90
C THR A 309 15.43 -0.65 -25.44
N PRO A 310 16.76 -0.79 -25.64
CA PRO A 310 17.54 0.19 -26.38
C PRO A 310 17.39 -0.06 -27.88
N CYS A 311 17.10 1.03 -28.59
CA CYS A 311 17.10 1.23 -30.04
C CYS A 311 18.32 0.59 -30.76
N PRO A 312 18.19 0.15 -32.04
CA PRO A 312 18.70 1.03 -33.10
C PRO A 312 17.91 1.03 -34.42
N SER A 313 17.89 2.24 -35.02
CA SER A 313 17.83 2.63 -36.44
C SER A 313 16.52 3.25 -36.97
N THR A 314 16.55 4.58 -37.04
CA THR A 314 15.89 5.51 -38.00
C THR A 314 15.81 4.99 -39.45
N PRO A 315 15.08 5.62 -40.40
CA PRO A 315 14.09 6.71 -40.35
C PRO A 315 12.83 6.47 -41.25
N SER A 316 11.93 7.47 -41.32
CA SER A 316 11.22 7.95 -42.53
C SER A 316 9.69 7.82 -42.57
N ILE A 317 9.03 8.99 -42.68
CA ILE A 317 8.02 9.38 -43.69
C ILE A 317 6.77 8.48 -43.74
N LEU A 318 5.57 8.88 -43.32
CA LEU A 318 4.75 10.07 -43.61
C LEU A 318 3.71 10.22 -42.49
#